data_AF-K7K5J0-F1
#
_entry.id   AF-K7K5J0-F1
#
_cell.length_a   1.000
_cell.length_b   1.000
_cell.length_c   1.000
_cell.angle_alpha   90.00
_cell.angle_beta   90.00
_cell.angle_gamma   90.00
#
_symmetry.space_group_name_H-M   'P 1'
#
loop_
_entity.id
_entity.type
_entity.pdbx_description
1 polymer ?
#
loop_
_entity_poly.entity_id
_entity_poly.type
_entity_poly.pdbx_seq_one_letter_code
_entity_poly.pdbx_strand_id
1 'polypeptide(L)'
;MNVLLSTHTEVFSMDFINRNHSERKEINPKIFLQKSIILLLSHWYALQMAVENQWGGYDSLQKSHQLAADLFSWLSKSNALIPIEDLESLLHECMLLTFNTEIEDGSIEQVAEQLLAIHEEYLSRQSS
;
A
#
# COMPACT_ATOMS: atom_id res chain seq x y z
N MET A 1 -14.47 -18.86 4.61
CA MET A 1 -14.28 -18.49 6.03
C MET A 1 -13.09 -17.57 6.01
N ASN A 2 -13.32 -16.30 6.30
CA ASN A 2 -12.33 -15.25 6.17
C ASN A 2 -11.66 -15.06 7.54
N VAL A 3 -10.43 -14.57 7.54
CA VAL A 3 -9.76 -14.20 8.79
C VAL A 3 -10.12 -12.77 9.12
N LEU A 4 -10.74 -12.55 10.27
CA LEU A 4 -11.13 -11.22 10.75
C LEU A 4 -10.00 -10.63 11.62
N LEU A 5 -9.46 -9.48 11.22
CA LEU A 5 -8.53 -8.69 12.01
C LEU A 5 -9.26 -7.45 12.57
N SER A 6 -9.64 -7.49 13.84
CA SER A 6 -10.34 -6.39 14.53
C SER A 6 -9.49 -5.69 15.61
N THR A 7 -8.31 -6.21 15.95
CA THR A 7 -7.41 -5.54 16.91
C THR A 7 -6.61 -4.49 16.17
N HIS A 8 -6.55 -3.25 16.70
CA HIS A 8 -5.77 -2.15 16.15
C HIS A 8 -4.33 -2.59 15.85
N THR A 9 -4.09 -2.93 14.59
CA THR A 9 -2.77 -3.16 14.08
C THR A 9 -2.16 -1.80 13.87
N GLU A 10 -1.19 -1.43 14.70
CA GLU A 10 -0.42 -0.22 14.47
C GLU A 10 0.30 -0.34 13.11
N VAL A 11 -0.26 0.27 12.06
CA VAL A 11 0.54 0.62 10.90
C VAL A 11 1.51 1.67 11.43
N PHE A 12 2.77 1.27 11.61
CA PHE A 12 3.81 2.06 12.26
C PHE A 12 3.72 3.53 11.82
N SER A 13 3.24 4.37 12.74
CA SER A 13 2.82 5.74 12.45
C SER A 13 4.03 6.60 12.10
N MET A 14 3.92 7.33 10.98
CA MET A 14 4.41 8.70 10.83
C MET A 14 5.92 8.98 10.80
N ASP A 15 6.79 8.08 10.29
CA ASP A 15 8.18 8.44 9.95
C ASP A 15 8.56 8.21 8.48
N PHE A 16 7.62 7.72 7.65
CA PHE A 16 7.90 7.32 6.27
C PHE A 16 8.24 8.50 5.35
N ILE A 17 7.44 9.58 5.41
CA ILE A 17 7.68 10.78 4.58
C ILE A 17 8.95 11.50 5.05
N ASN A 18 9.20 11.55 6.37
CA ASN A 18 10.36 12.25 6.92
C ASN A 18 11.69 11.53 6.59
N ARG A 19 11.70 10.20 6.54
CA ARG A 19 12.89 9.43 6.11
C ARG A 19 13.19 9.64 4.62
N ASN A 20 12.17 9.73 3.77
CA ASN A 20 12.35 10.08 2.36
C ASN A 20 12.84 11.53 2.15
N HIS A 21 12.49 12.45 3.07
CA HIS A 21 12.95 13.84 3.01
C HIS A 21 14.46 13.97 3.30
N SER A 22 15.03 13.02 4.05
CA SER A 22 16.48 12.96 4.35
C SER A 22 17.29 12.32 3.22
N GLU A 23 16.64 11.55 2.33
CA GLU A 23 17.26 10.99 1.12
C GLU A 23 16.76 11.69 -0.15
N ARG A 24 17.06 12.99 -0.28
CA ARG A 24 16.93 13.76 -1.54
C ARG A 24 17.86 13.25 -2.67
N LYS A 25 17.94 11.95 -2.95
CA LYS A 25 18.81 11.39 -4.01
C LYS A 25 18.10 10.57 -5.08
N GLU A 26 16.86 10.12 -4.86
CA GLU A 26 16.14 9.37 -5.90
C GLU A 26 15.45 10.32 -6.89
N ILE A 27 16.18 10.67 -7.96
CA ILE A 27 15.77 11.64 -8.99
C ILE A 27 14.62 11.10 -9.84
N ASN A 28 14.50 9.78 -10.01
CA ASN A 28 13.49 9.21 -10.90
C ASN A 28 12.15 9.05 -10.15
N PRO A 29 11.07 9.76 -10.55
CA PRO A 29 9.78 9.69 -9.88
C PRO A 29 9.20 8.28 -9.85
N LYS A 30 9.40 7.49 -10.92
CA LYS A 30 8.89 6.11 -11.00
C LYS A 30 9.63 5.16 -10.05
N ILE A 31 10.95 5.33 -9.90
CA ILE A 31 11.74 4.53 -8.94
C ILE A 31 11.29 4.84 -7.52
N PHE A 32 11.10 6.13 -7.20
CA PHE A 32 10.54 6.56 -5.92
C PHE A 32 9.17 5.91 -5.66
N LEU A 33 8.23 6.06 -6.61
CA LEU A 33 6.88 5.51 -6.47
C LEU A 33 6.89 4.01 -6.22
N GLN A 34 7.64 3.25 -7.03
CA GLN A 34 7.72 1.80 -6.89
C GLN A 34 8.31 1.38 -5.54
N LYS A 35 9.43 1.99 -5.13
CA LYS A 35 10.08 1.68 -3.84
C LYS A 35 9.17 1.99 -2.66
N SER A 36 8.49 3.15 -2.69
CA SER A 36 7.60 3.57 -1.62
C SER A 36 6.40 2.64 -1.46
N ILE A 37 5.78 2.18 -2.56
CA ILE A 37 4.67 1.23 -2.52
C ILE A 37 5.12 -0.12 -1.92
N ILE A 38 6.23 -0.68 -2.43
CA ILE A 38 6.75 -1.97 -1.94
C ILE A 38 7.05 -1.88 -0.44
N LEU A 39 7.70 -0.80 -0.02
CA LEU A 39 8.06 -0.59 1.38
C LEU A 39 6.83 -0.35 2.26
N LEU A 40 5.81 0.38 1.80
CA LEU A 40 4.56 0.55 2.55
C LEU A 40 3.86 -0.79 2.79
N LEU A 41 3.69 -1.58 1.72
CA LEU A 41 3.04 -2.90 1.82
C LEU A 41 3.83 -3.88 2.69
N SER A 42 5.17 -3.81 2.69
CA SER A 42 6.00 -4.67 3.55
C SER A 42 5.82 -4.37 5.05
N HIS A 43 5.35 -3.18 5.41
CA HIS A 43 5.07 -2.78 6.79
C HIS A 43 3.59 -2.88 7.16
N TRP A 44 2.71 -3.16 6.20
CA TRP A 44 1.29 -3.36 6.49
C TRP A 44 1.07 -4.74 7.09
N TYR A 45 0.99 -4.79 8.42
CA TYR A 45 0.99 -6.05 9.17
C TYR A 45 -0.20 -6.96 8.84
N ALA A 46 -1.40 -6.42 8.53
CA ALA A 46 -2.52 -7.24 8.07
C ALA A 46 -2.18 -8.02 6.79
N LEU A 47 -1.54 -7.36 5.82
CA LEU A 47 -1.04 -8.01 4.61
C LEU A 47 0.09 -9.01 4.91
N GLN A 48 1.04 -8.64 5.78
CA GLN A 48 2.13 -9.54 6.17
C GLN A 48 1.59 -10.82 6.82
N MET A 49 0.63 -10.69 7.73
CA MET A 49 -0.04 -11.84 8.35
C MET A 49 -0.74 -12.73 7.33
N ALA A 50 -1.44 -12.14 6.36
CA ALA A 50 -2.10 -12.91 5.30
C ALA A 50 -1.10 -13.66 4.40
N VAL A 51 0.05 -13.06 4.12
CA VAL A 51 1.12 -13.67 3.33
C VAL A 51 1.81 -14.79 4.11
N GLU A 52 2.23 -14.53 5.34
CA GLU A 52 2.96 -15.48 6.20
C GLU A 52 2.12 -16.73 6.49
N ASN A 53 0.83 -16.55 6.74
CA ASN A 53 -0.10 -17.63 7.05
C ASN A 53 -0.81 -18.20 5.81
N GLN A 54 -0.47 -17.72 4.61
CA GLN A 54 -1.03 -18.19 3.35
C GLN A 54 -2.57 -18.16 3.34
N TRP A 55 -3.18 -17.14 3.93
CA TRP A 55 -4.64 -17.05 4.02
C TRP A 55 -5.29 -16.96 2.64
N GLY A 56 -4.60 -16.34 1.68
CA GLY A 56 -4.98 -16.32 0.27
C GLY A 56 -4.53 -17.55 -0.54
N GLY A 57 -3.89 -18.55 0.09
CA GLY A 57 -3.28 -19.72 -0.55
C GLY A 57 -1.74 -19.67 -0.63
N TYR A 58 -1.13 -20.74 -1.13
CA TYR A 58 0.33 -20.91 -1.21
C TYR A 58 1.04 -19.82 -2.04
N ASP A 59 0.32 -19.17 -2.95
CA ASP A 59 0.80 -18.09 -3.82
C ASP A 59 0.60 -16.68 -3.20
N SER A 60 0.26 -16.57 -1.91
CA SER A 60 0.01 -15.28 -1.23
C SER A 60 1.17 -14.29 -1.36
N LEU A 61 2.43 -14.76 -1.34
CA LEU A 61 3.59 -13.90 -1.58
C LEU A 61 3.60 -13.32 -3.00
N GLN A 62 3.29 -14.14 -4.00
CA GLN A 62 3.20 -13.67 -5.39
C GLN A 62 2.04 -12.69 -5.56
N LYS A 63 0.91 -12.94 -4.92
CA LYS A 63 -0.24 -12.02 -4.88
C LYS A 63 0.12 -10.66 -4.26
N SER A 64 0.93 -10.65 -3.20
CA SER A 64 1.41 -9.40 -2.59
C SER A 64 2.30 -8.59 -3.56
N HIS A 65 3.19 -9.25 -4.30
CA HIS A 65 3.94 -8.58 -5.36
C HIS A 65 3.04 -8.08 -6.50
N GLN A 66 2.00 -8.83 -6.85
CA GLN A 66 1.03 -8.41 -7.87
C GLN A 66 0.25 -7.18 -7.42
N LEU A 67 -0.21 -7.14 -6.16
CA LEU A 67 -0.83 -5.96 -5.57
C LEU A 67 0.07 -4.72 -5.66
N ALA A 68 1.35 -4.86 -5.32
CA ALA A 68 2.33 -3.78 -5.46
C ALA A 68 2.47 -3.30 -6.92
N ALA A 69 2.49 -4.22 -7.88
CA ALA A 69 2.57 -3.91 -9.30
C ALA A 69 1.31 -3.22 -9.84
N ASP A 70 0.13 -3.64 -9.37
CA ASP A 70 -1.16 -3.08 -9.76
C ASP A 70 -1.32 -1.66 -9.21
N LEU A 71 -1.00 -1.44 -7.94
CA LEU A 71 -0.95 -0.10 -7.33
C LEU A 71 0.04 0.81 -8.07
N PHE A 72 1.24 0.32 -8.37
CA PHE A 72 2.22 1.08 -9.15
C PHE A 72 1.69 1.43 -10.54
N SER A 73 1.09 0.47 -11.25
CA SER A 73 0.50 0.68 -12.57
C SER A 73 -0.62 1.73 -12.53
N TRP A 74 -1.47 1.69 -11.51
CA TRP A 74 -2.57 2.63 -11.35
C TRP A 74 -2.09 4.04 -11.01
N LEU A 75 -1.25 4.17 -9.98
CA LEU A 75 -0.70 5.45 -9.52
C LEU A 75 0.20 6.09 -10.58
N SER A 76 1.01 5.31 -11.30
CA SER A 76 1.90 5.86 -12.32
C SER A 76 1.19 6.38 -13.58
N LYS A 77 -0.03 5.90 -13.86
CA LYS A 77 -0.89 6.34 -14.99
C LYS A 77 -1.84 7.47 -14.61
N SER A 78 -2.04 7.72 -13.32
CA SER A 78 -2.93 8.75 -12.82
C SER A 78 -2.23 10.10 -12.83
N ASN A 79 -2.73 11.03 -13.65
CA ASN A 79 -2.16 12.39 -13.74
C ASN A 79 -2.79 13.37 -12.72
N ALA A 80 -3.70 12.88 -11.88
CA ALA A 80 -4.42 13.65 -10.87
C ALA A 80 -4.57 12.81 -9.61
N LEU A 81 -4.78 13.46 -8.47
CA LEU A 81 -5.00 12.78 -7.20
C LEU A 81 -6.20 11.83 -7.29
N ILE A 82 -5.97 10.61 -6.80
CA ILE A 82 -6.98 9.56 -6.74
C ILE A 82 -7.86 9.82 -5.51
N PRO A 83 -9.19 9.66 -5.58
CA PRO A 83 -10.03 9.70 -4.38
C PRO A 83 -9.58 8.65 -3.35
N ILE A 84 -9.52 9.03 -2.07
CA ILE A 84 -9.12 8.11 -1.00
C ILE A 84 -10.04 6.87 -0.95
N GLU A 85 -11.34 7.08 -1.17
CA GLU A 85 -12.36 6.04 -1.17
C GLU A 85 -12.13 4.97 -2.24
N ASP A 86 -11.57 5.35 -3.39
CA ASP A 86 -11.23 4.39 -4.45
C ASP A 86 -10.05 3.52 -4.03
N LEU A 87 -9.06 4.09 -3.32
CA LEU A 87 -7.92 3.34 -2.77
C LEU A 87 -8.38 2.41 -1.64
N GLU A 88 -9.16 2.92 -0.69
CA GLU A 88 -9.72 2.12 0.41
C GLU A 88 -10.54 0.95 -0.13
N SER A 89 -11.43 1.20 -1.10
CA SER A 89 -12.25 0.16 -1.73
C SER A 89 -11.38 -0.89 -2.43
N LEU A 90 -10.33 -0.48 -3.16
CA LEU A 90 -9.42 -1.41 -3.82
C LEU A 90 -8.67 -2.28 -2.81
N LEU A 91 -8.14 -1.67 -1.74
CA LEU A 91 -7.40 -2.37 -0.70
C LEU A 91 -8.31 -3.35 0.05
N HIS A 92 -9.52 -2.92 0.41
CA HIS A 92 -10.52 -3.75 1.06
C HIS A 92 -10.91 -4.95 0.19
N GLU A 93 -11.26 -4.72 -1.08
CA GLU A 93 -11.61 -5.79 -2.02
C GLU A 93 -10.44 -6.77 -2.23
N CYS A 94 -9.22 -6.26 -2.36
CA CYS A 94 -8.04 -7.11 -2.51
C CYS A 94 -7.82 -7.99 -1.27
N MET A 95 -7.85 -7.40 -0.08
CA MET A 95 -7.68 -8.16 1.16
C MET A 95 -8.78 -9.21 1.35
N LEU A 96 -10.02 -8.88 1.02
CA LEU A 96 -11.16 -9.78 1.12
C LEU A 96 -11.09 -10.92 0.09
N LEU A 97 -10.94 -10.61 -1.20
CA LEU A 97 -11.08 -11.58 -2.29
C LEU A 97 -9.79 -12.34 -2.58
N THR A 98 -8.62 -11.70 -2.44
CA THR A 98 -7.32 -12.29 -2.80
C THR A 98 -6.63 -12.91 -1.59
N PHE A 99 -6.71 -12.24 -0.44
CA PHE A 99 -6.04 -12.66 0.80
C PHE A 99 -6.99 -13.30 1.82
N ASN A 100 -8.29 -13.43 1.51
CA ASN A 100 -9.29 -14.03 2.39
C ASN A 100 -9.30 -13.40 3.80
N THR A 101 -9.05 -12.10 3.87
CA THR A 101 -8.89 -11.32 5.10
C THR A 101 -9.91 -10.20 5.13
N GLU A 102 -10.71 -10.16 6.19
CA GLU A 102 -11.60 -9.06 6.50
C GLU A 102 -10.90 -8.17 7.53
N ILE A 103 -10.64 -6.91 7.15
CA ILE A 103 -9.89 -5.97 7.97
C ILE A 103 -10.86 -4.93 8.53
N GLU A 104 -10.93 -4.85 9.84
CA GLU A 104 -11.76 -3.88 10.57
C GLU A 104 -10.94 -3.11 11.63
N ASP A 105 -9.62 -3.13 11.52
CA ASP A 105 -8.69 -2.53 12.49
C ASP A 105 -8.31 -1.08 12.18
N GLY A 106 -8.83 -0.50 11.09
CA GLY A 106 -8.52 0.85 10.63
C GLY A 106 -7.23 0.95 9.79
N SER A 107 -6.55 -0.16 9.49
CA SER A 107 -5.28 -0.15 8.76
C SER A 107 -5.46 0.08 7.25
N ILE A 108 -6.63 -0.21 6.67
CA ILE A 108 -6.91 0.06 5.25
C ILE A 108 -6.85 1.58 5.00
N GLU A 109 -7.54 2.34 5.83
CA GLU A 109 -7.63 3.80 5.79
C GLU A 109 -6.23 4.41 5.95
N GLN A 110 -5.46 3.94 6.94
CA GLN A 110 -4.08 4.38 7.16
C GLN A 110 -3.14 4.09 5.98
N VAL A 111 -3.30 2.94 5.30
CA VAL A 111 -2.50 2.60 4.12
C VAL A 111 -2.95 3.41 2.90
N ALA A 112 -4.25 3.66 2.74
CA ALA A 112 -4.77 4.51 1.69
C ALA A 112 -4.26 5.95 1.80
N GLU A 113 -4.29 6.54 3.00
CA GLU A 113 -3.71 7.87 3.28
C GLU A 113 -2.21 7.94 2.92
N GLN A 114 -1.44 6.91 3.27
CA GLN A 114 -0.01 6.85 2.95
C GLN A 114 0.24 6.67 1.44
N LEU A 115 -0.57 5.86 0.75
CA LEU A 115 -0.50 5.74 -0.71
C LEU A 115 -0.78 7.08 -1.39
N LEU A 116 -1.74 7.87 -0.89
CA LEU A 116 -2.00 9.21 -1.40
C LEU A 116 -0.84 10.16 -1.19
N ALA A 117 -0.22 10.16 -0.02
CA ALA A 117 0.96 11.00 0.22
C ALA A 117 2.14 10.61 -0.68
N ILE A 118 2.36 9.30 -0.91
CA ILE A 118 3.34 8.80 -1.88
C ILE A 118 3.00 9.29 -3.29
N HIS A 119 1.72 9.28 -3.65
CA HIS A 119 1.25 9.71 -4.96
C HIS A 119 1.39 11.22 -5.19
N GLU A 120 1.09 12.03 -4.19
CA GLU A 120 1.29 13.48 -4.22
C GLU A 120 2.77 13.82 -4.43
N GLU A 121 3.68 13.15 -3.69
CA GLU A 121 5.13 13.30 -3.87
C GLU A 121 5.61 12.78 -5.25
N TYR A 122 4.98 11.74 -5.79
CA TYR A 122 5.27 11.30 -7.15
C TYR A 122 4.88 12.35 -8.20
N LEU A 123 3.68 12.94 -8.07
CA LEU A 123 3.20 14.00 -8.96
C LEU A 123 4.08 15.26 -8.87
N SER A 124 4.49 15.64 -7.65
CA SER A 124 5.40 16.78 -7.44
C SER A 124 6.73 16.57 -8.19
N ARG A 125 7.29 15.35 -8.11
CA ARG A 125 8.54 14.97 -8.80
C ARG A 125 8.40 14.84 -10.32
N GLN A 126 7.22 14.52 -10.84
CA GLN A 126 6.96 14.51 -12.30
C GLN A 126 6.92 15.92 -12.90
N SER A 127 6.55 16.92 -12.10
CA SER A 127 6.44 18.32 -12.54
C SER A 127 7.73 19.14 -12.41
N SER A 128 8.74 18.63 -11.69
CA SER A 128 10.03 19.30 -11.47
C SER A 128 11.06 18.96 -12.53
#